data_AF-Q9SQA8-F1
#
_entry.id   AF-Q9SQA8-F1
#
_cell.length_a   1.000
_cell.length_b   1.000
_cell.length_c   1.000
_cell.angle_alpha   90.00
_cell.angle_beta   90.00
_cell.angle_gamma   90.00
#
_symmetry.space_group_name_H-M   'P 1'
#
loop_
_entity.id
_entity.type
_entity.pdbx_description
1 polymer ?
#
loop_
_entity_poly.entity_id
_entity_poly.type
_entity_poly.pdbx_seq_one_letter_code
_entity_poly.pdbx_strand_id
1 'polypeptide(L)' 'VNKLRPDLKTGCKFSAEEERVVLELQAQFGNKWARISTYLPGRT' A
#
# COMPACT_ATOMS: atom_id res chain seq x y z
N VAL A 1 -29.88 5.08 8.28
CA VAL A 1 -29.18 3.82 8.63
C VAL A 1 -27.82 3.77 7.91
N ASN A 2 -26.79 4.34 8.53
CA ASN A 2 -25.46 4.47 7.92
C ASN A 2 -24.66 3.18 8.13
N LYS A 3 -24.28 2.49 7.05
CA LYS A 3 -23.57 1.19 7.07
C LYS A 3 -22.05 1.29 6.85
N LEU A 4 -21.42 2.42 7.15
CA LEU A 4 -19.96 2.51 7.12
C LEU A 4 -19.42 2.19 8.52
N ARG A 5 -19.10 0.91 8.73
CA ARG A 5 -18.35 0.45 9.91
C ARG A 5 -17.04 1.26 10.00
N PRO A 6 -16.81 2.04 11.08
CA PRO A 6 -15.58 2.81 11.24
C PRO A 6 -14.36 1.95 11.61
N ASP A 7 -14.54 0.63 11.79
CA ASP A 7 -13.46 -0.31 12.13
C ASP A 7 -12.74 -0.89 10.90
N LEU A 8 -13.13 -0.48 9.69
CA LEU A 8 -12.32 -0.76 8.51
C LEU A 8 -11.12 0.20 8.56
N LYS A 9 -10.08 -0.20 9.31
CA LYS A 9 -8.74 0.42 9.34
C LYS A 9 -8.40 0.90 7.93
N THR A 10 -8.61 2.19 7.72
CA THR A 10 -8.54 2.84 6.42
C THR A 10 -7.08 2.84 6.01
N GLY A 11 -6.72 1.94 5.09
CA GLY A 11 -5.36 1.79 4.63
C GLY A 11 -4.48 1.13 5.67
N CYS A 12 -4.00 -0.06 5.34
CA CYS A 12 -2.81 -0.63 5.95
C CYS A 12 -1.75 0.50 5.98
N LYS A 13 -1.42 1.03 7.17
CA LYS A 13 -0.57 2.22 7.35
C LYS A 13 0.77 1.88 6.73
N PHE A 14 1.04 2.40 5.53
CA PHE A 14 2.37 2.30 4.97
C PHE A 14 3.28 3.08 5.92
N SER A 15 4.27 2.41 6.50
CA SER A 15 5.31 3.12 7.22
C SER A 15 6.01 4.05 6.25
N ALA A 16 6.61 5.14 6.74
CA ALA A 16 7.33 6.09 5.91
C ALA A 16 8.43 5.42 5.06
N GLU A 17 8.98 4.29 5.54
CA GLU A 17 9.89 3.43 4.78
C GLU A 17 9.21 2.72 3.62
N GLU A 18 8.02 2.13 3.83
CA GLU A 18 7.24 1.51 2.76
C GLU A 18 6.82 2.54 1.71
N GLU A 19 6.44 3.76 2.11
CA GLU A 19 6.08 4.82 1.17
C GLU A 19 7.26 5.21 0.27
N ARG A 20 8.47 5.30 0.81
CA ARG A 20 9.69 5.56 0.03
C ARG A 20 9.96 4.46 -0.99
N VAL A 21 9.84 3.20 -0.54
CA VAL A 21 10.03 2.04 -1.41
C VAL A 21 8.96 1.99 -2.51
N VAL A 22 7.69 2.26 -2.18
CA VAL A 22 6.60 2.34 -3.16
C VAL A 22 6.87 3.44 -4.18
N LEU A 23 7.29 4.63 -3.75
CA LEU A 23 7.61 5.75 -4.65
C LEU A 23 8.79 5.41 -5.57
N GLU A 24 9.85 4.81 -5.04
CA GLU A 24 11.02 4.39 -5.80
C GLU A 24 10.66 3.30 -6.84
N LEU A 25 9.93 2.28 -6.40
CA LEU A 25 9.47 1.21 -7.27
C LEU A 25 8.43 1.68 -8.28
N GLN A 26 7.55 2.62 -7.94
CA GLN A 26 6.61 3.23 -8.87
C GLN A 26 7.35 4.07 -9.93
N ALA A 27 8.40 4.80 -9.53
CA ALA A 27 9.26 5.52 -10.48
C ALA A 27 10.02 4.55 -11.40
N GLN A 28 10.45 3.40 -10.88
CA GLN A 28 11.19 2.40 -11.65
C GLN A 28 10.31 1.51 -12.55
N PHE A 29 9.15 1.08 -12.06
CA PHE A 29 8.28 0.08 -12.71
C PHE A 29 6.99 0.67 -13.29
N GLY A 30 6.64 1.92 -12.96
CA GLY A 30 5.39 2.58 -13.32
C GLY A 30 4.19 2.05 -12.52
N ASN A 31 3.00 2.07 -13.14
CA ASN A 31 1.75 1.57 -12.54
C ASN A 31 1.67 0.03 -12.47
N LYS A 32 2.73 -0.63 -12.00
CA LYS A 32 2.79 -2.09 -11.80
C LYS A 32 2.60 -2.43 -10.33
N TRP A 33 1.47 -2.04 -9.76
CA TRP A 33 1.13 -2.24 -8.34
C TRP A 33 1.23 -3.69 -7.87
N ALA A 34 0.84 -4.66 -8.71
CA ALA A 34 0.98 -6.08 -8.40
C ALA A 34 2.45 -6.46 -8.12
N ARG A 35 3.40 -5.87 -8.86
CA ARG A 35 4.84 -6.07 -8.67
C ARG A 35 5.36 -5.26 -7.48
N ILE A 36 4.94 -4.01 -7.31
CA ILE A 36 5.33 -3.19 -6.15
C ILE A 36 4.91 -3.88 -4.84
N SER A 37 3.72 -4.48 -4.82
CA SER A 37 3.21 -5.23 -3.67
C SER A 37 4.04 -6.48 -3.35
N THR A 38 4.76 -7.08 -4.32
CA THR A 38 5.67 -8.21 -4.01
C THR A 38 6.91 -7.77 -3.24
N TYR A 39 7.28 -6.49 -3.34
CA TYR A 39 8.42 -5.91 -2.60
C TYR A 39 8.03 -5.38 -1.22
N LEU A 40 6.75 -5.46 -0.85
CA LEU A 40 6.23 -5.10 0.48
C LEU A 40 5.92 -6.39 1.25
N PRO A 41 6.92 -7.04 1.87
CA PRO A 41 6.69 -8.26 2.63
C PRO A 41 5.78 -7.97 3.83
N GLY A 42 4.63 -8.64 3.91
CA GLY A 42 3.66 -8.49 5.01
C GLY A 42 2.28 -7.92 4.62
N ARG A 43 1.99 -7.75 3.33
CA ARG A 43 0.67 -7.30 2.82
C ARG A 43 -0.03 -8.28 1.85
N THR A 44 0.05 -9.58 2.12
CA THR A 44 -0.85 -10.61 1.53
C THR A 44 -1.70 -11.21 2.62
#